data_AF-A0A5D2VEP9-F1
#
_entry.id   AF-A0A5D2VEP9-F1
#
_cell.length_a   1.000
_cell.length_b   1.000
_cell.length_c   1.000
_cell.angle_alpha   90.00
_cell.angle_beta   90.00
_cell.angle_gamma   90.00
#
_symmetry.space_group_name_H-M   'P 1'
#
loop_
_entity.id
_entity.type
_entity.pdbx_description
1 polymer ?
#
loop_
_entity_poly.entity_id
_entity_poly.type
_entity_poly.pdbx_seq_one_letter_code
_entity_poly.pdbx_strand_id
1 'polypeptide(L)'
;MGRLVFLFASSLLLMVAATTVSAAILEHSFYVKNLTGTRLCNRQVITAVNDSFPGPSLRVREGDKLIIHVFNMSPYKTTIHWHGVSQLMSAWLDGPEMITQCAIRPGNNYTYNYRITKQEGTLFWHAHSSFLRATVHGAIIIHPRARHSYPFPKPYREVPILLGEWWNANVVDVENQALALGIGPNISNAYTINGWPGDLYPCSQNHCVQNCRHT
;
A
#
# COMPACT_ATOMS: atom_id res chain seq x y z
N MET A 1 36.18 -47.90 7.07
CA MET A 1 36.16 -46.57 6.41
C MET A 1 34.77 -46.14 5.91
N GLY A 2 33.93 -47.04 5.35
CA GLY A 2 32.61 -46.65 4.80
C GLY A 2 31.58 -46.06 5.78
N ARG A 3 31.54 -46.50 7.05
CA ARG A 3 30.60 -45.96 8.06
C ARG A 3 30.86 -44.51 8.43
N LEU A 4 32.13 -44.09 8.46
CA LEU A 4 32.51 -42.71 8.79
C LEU A 4 32.15 -41.76 7.64
N VAL A 5 32.35 -42.20 6.39
CA VAL A 5 31.98 -41.45 5.18
C VAL A 5 30.46 -41.26 5.08
N PHE A 6 29.67 -42.29 5.43
CA PHE A 6 28.21 -42.20 5.47
C PHE A 6 27.69 -41.22 6.53
N LEU A 7 28.30 -41.20 7.73
CA LEU A 7 27.95 -40.26 8.79
C LEU A 7 28.31 -38.81 8.42
N PHE A 8 29.47 -38.59 7.81
CA PHE A 8 29.87 -37.28 7.30
C PHE A 8 28.94 -36.80 6.17
N ALA A 9 28.61 -37.66 5.20
CA ALA A 9 27.71 -37.31 4.11
C ALA A 9 26.28 -37.00 4.61
N SER A 10 25.78 -37.75 5.59
CA SER A 10 24.48 -37.51 6.21
C SER A 10 24.46 -36.19 7.00
N SER A 11 25.51 -35.89 7.76
CA SER A 11 25.63 -34.61 8.48
C SER A 11 25.75 -33.40 7.55
N LEU A 12 26.41 -33.56 6.40
CA LEU A 12 26.52 -32.51 5.38
C LEU A 12 25.16 -32.25 4.70
N LEU A 13 24.38 -33.30 4.42
CA LEU A 13 23.02 -33.18 3.87
C LEU A 13 22.05 -32.47 4.84
N LEU A 14 22.14 -32.78 6.14
CA LEU A 14 21.36 -32.12 7.19
C LEU A 14 21.75 -30.64 7.38
N MET A 15 23.04 -30.30 7.25
CA MET A 15 23.51 -28.91 7.25
C MET A 15 23.07 -28.12 6.01
N VAL A 16 23.04 -28.74 4.83
CA VAL A 16 22.56 -28.11 3.58
C VAL A 16 21.05 -27.88 3.60
N ALA A 17 20.26 -28.77 4.22
CA ALA A 17 18.83 -28.56 4.39
C ALA A 17 18.52 -27.36 5.33
N ALA A 18 19.37 -27.12 6.33
CA ALA A 18 19.19 -26.06 7.34
C ALA A 18 19.48 -24.62 6.83
N THR A 19 20.00 -24.46 5.61
CA THR A 19 20.36 -23.14 5.03
C THR A 19 19.35 -22.61 4.02
N THR A 20 18.20 -23.26 3.83
CA THR A 20 17.15 -22.73 2.96
C THR A 20 16.43 -21.56 3.64
N VAL A 21 16.91 -20.34 3.36
CA VAL A 21 16.15 -19.12 3.67
C VAL A 21 15.00 -19.03 2.67
N SER A 22 13.82 -19.49 3.08
CA SER A 22 12.62 -19.38 2.25
C SER A 22 12.06 -17.96 2.34
N ALA A 23 11.99 -17.28 1.20
CA ALA A 23 11.19 -16.06 1.06
C ALA A 23 9.70 -16.40 1.19
N ALA A 24 8.95 -15.59 1.94
CA ALA A 24 7.53 -15.84 2.13
C ALA A 24 6.74 -15.44 0.88
N ILE A 25 5.60 -16.10 0.67
CA ILE A 25 4.55 -15.63 -0.23
C ILE A 25 3.49 -14.96 0.65
N LEU A 26 3.27 -13.66 0.47
CA LEU A 26 2.24 -12.91 1.14
C LEU A 26 1.12 -12.62 0.16
N GLU A 27 -0.09 -13.04 0.51
CA GLU A 27 -1.27 -12.91 -0.33
C GLU A 27 -2.31 -12.02 0.35
N HIS A 28 -2.81 -11.02 -0.38
CA HIS A 28 -3.77 -10.03 0.12
C HIS A 28 -4.91 -9.82 -0.87
N SER A 29 -6.09 -9.48 -0.34
CA SER A 29 -7.23 -9.04 -1.13
C SER A 29 -7.53 -7.58 -0.86
N PHE A 30 -7.57 -6.78 -1.91
CA PHE A 30 -7.91 -5.37 -1.90
C PHE A 30 -9.30 -5.19 -2.50
N TYR A 31 -10.29 -4.93 -1.65
CA TYR A 31 -11.64 -4.56 -2.06
C TYR A 31 -11.72 -3.04 -2.18
N VAL A 32 -11.62 -2.54 -3.41
CA VAL A 32 -11.74 -1.12 -3.71
C VAL A 32 -13.22 -0.78 -3.80
N LYS A 33 -13.76 -0.06 -2.83
CA LYS A 33 -15.20 0.17 -2.70
C LYS A 33 -15.52 1.50 -2.03
N ASN A 34 -16.80 1.84 -2.04
CA ASN A 34 -17.32 3.02 -1.35
C ASN A 34 -17.20 2.86 0.17
N LEU A 35 -16.65 3.86 0.83
CA LEU A 35 -16.56 4.01 2.27
C LEU A 35 -17.20 5.35 2.65
N THR A 36 -18.13 5.33 3.60
CA THR A 36 -18.69 6.58 4.13
C THR A 36 -17.82 7.05 5.29
N GLY A 37 -17.22 8.23 5.13
CA GLY A 37 -16.38 8.87 6.14
C GLY A 37 -16.91 10.23 6.54
N THR A 38 -16.45 10.74 7.67
CA THR A 38 -16.76 12.12 8.12
C THR A 38 -15.47 12.82 8.50
N ARG A 39 -15.26 14.02 7.94
CA ARG A 39 -14.19 14.96 8.29
C ARG A 39 -14.73 16.37 8.15
N LEU A 40 -14.21 17.31 8.92
CA LEU A 40 -14.59 18.73 8.80
C LEU A 40 -16.11 18.95 8.90
N CYS A 41 -16.81 18.18 9.75
CA CYS A 41 -18.27 18.13 9.86
C CYS A 41 -19.04 17.70 8.59
N ASN A 42 -18.34 17.26 7.54
CA ASN A 42 -18.93 16.82 6.30
C ASN A 42 -18.87 15.30 6.19
N ARG A 43 -20.06 14.68 6.01
CA ARG A 43 -20.19 13.25 5.76
C ARG A 43 -20.23 13.03 4.25
N GLN A 44 -19.25 12.30 3.74
CA GLN A 44 -19.16 11.99 2.31
C GLN A 44 -18.80 10.54 2.06
N VAL A 45 -19.11 10.08 0.84
CA VAL A 45 -18.70 8.79 0.33
C VAL A 45 -17.40 8.96 -0.45
N ILE A 46 -16.37 8.21 -0.05
CA ILE A 46 -15.07 8.14 -0.73
C ILE A 46 -14.83 6.74 -1.29
N THR A 47 -13.94 6.60 -2.26
CA THR A 47 -13.40 5.29 -2.64
C THR A 47 -12.21 4.94 -1.76
N ALA A 48 -12.22 3.74 -1.18
CA ALA A 48 -11.21 3.29 -0.23
C ALA A 48 -10.94 1.78 -0.39
N VAL A 49 -9.93 1.26 0.32
CA VAL A 49 -9.58 -0.17 0.31
C VAL A 49 -9.90 -0.79 1.65
N ASN A 50 -10.62 -1.93 1.62
CA ASN A 50 -10.93 -2.74 2.80
C ASN A 50 -11.53 -1.95 3.97
N ASP A 51 -12.49 -1.07 3.67
CA ASP A 51 -13.23 -0.26 4.65
C ASP A 51 -12.36 0.69 5.50
N SER A 52 -11.17 1.05 5.00
CA SER A 52 -10.20 1.88 5.73
C SER A 52 -9.67 3.05 4.89
N PHE A 53 -9.51 4.21 5.53
CA PHE A 53 -8.83 5.39 4.98
C PHE A 53 -7.90 6.00 6.05
N PRO A 54 -6.56 6.01 5.83
CA PRO A 54 -5.85 5.37 4.71
C PRO A 54 -6.08 3.86 4.64
N GLY A 55 -5.77 3.26 3.50
CA GLY A 55 -5.88 1.82 3.28
C GLY A 55 -4.87 1.00 4.09
N PRO A 56 -4.93 -0.34 4.02
CA PRO A 56 -4.09 -1.22 4.81
C PRO A 56 -2.59 -1.04 4.50
N SER A 57 -1.78 -1.06 5.56
CA SER A 57 -0.32 -1.12 5.44
C SER A 57 0.14 -2.53 5.05
N LEU A 58 0.95 -2.63 4.01
CA LEU A 58 1.60 -3.88 3.60
C LEU A 58 2.94 -3.99 4.33
N ARG A 59 3.14 -5.06 5.11
CA ARG A 59 4.39 -5.33 5.83
C ARG A 59 5.03 -6.59 5.26
N VAL A 60 6.18 -6.43 4.63
CA VAL A 60 6.88 -7.49 3.89
C VAL A 60 8.36 -7.47 4.28
N ARG A 61 9.13 -8.49 3.88
CA ARG A 61 10.58 -8.49 3.96
C ARG A 61 11.20 -8.40 2.57
N GLU A 62 12.43 -7.92 2.50
CA GLU A 62 13.23 -8.06 1.29
C GLU A 62 13.31 -9.55 0.90
N GLY A 63 13.06 -9.83 -0.37
CA GLY A 63 13.01 -11.17 -0.94
C GLY A 63 11.59 -11.75 -1.03
N ASP A 64 10.61 -11.26 -0.27
CA ASP A 64 9.25 -11.82 -0.27
C ASP A 64 8.55 -11.65 -1.63
N LYS A 65 7.66 -12.60 -1.94
CA LYS A 65 6.74 -12.52 -3.07
C LYS A 65 5.39 -12.01 -2.59
N LEU A 66 4.90 -10.95 -3.22
CA LEU A 66 3.65 -10.30 -2.86
C LEU A 66 2.61 -10.55 -3.95
N ILE A 67 1.47 -11.11 -3.57
CA ILE A 67 0.31 -11.36 -4.42
C ILE A 67 -0.85 -10.54 -3.89
N ILE A 68 -1.40 -9.65 -4.73
CA ILE A 68 -2.49 -8.76 -4.34
C ILE A 68 -3.62 -8.84 -5.36
N HIS A 69 -4.74 -9.39 -4.92
CA HIS A 69 -5.98 -9.46 -5.69
C HIS A 69 -6.77 -8.17 -5.49
N VAL A 70 -6.83 -7.34 -6.53
CA VAL A 70 -7.59 -6.09 -6.49
C VAL A 70 -8.96 -6.34 -7.11
N PHE A 71 -10.00 -6.25 -6.30
CA PHE A 71 -11.40 -6.32 -6.71
C PHE A 71 -11.96 -4.90 -6.77
N ASN A 72 -12.28 -4.42 -7.98
CA ASN A 72 -12.86 -3.10 -8.16
C ASN A 72 -14.38 -3.15 -8.02
N MET A 73 -14.88 -2.80 -6.84
CA MET A 73 -16.32 -2.64 -6.55
C MET A 73 -16.72 -1.16 -6.46
N SER A 74 -15.82 -0.26 -6.83
CA SER A 74 -16.06 1.18 -6.87
C SER A 74 -16.74 1.59 -8.18
N PRO A 75 -17.37 2.78 -8.25
CA PRO A 75 -17.97 3.27 -9.50
C PRO A 75 -16.92 3.73 -10.53
N TYR A 76 -15.63 3.80 -10.16
CA TYR A 76 -14.57 4.35 -11.00
C TYR A 76 -13.70 3.27 -11.62
N LYS A 77 -13.15 3.54 -12.80
CA LYS A 77 -12.02 2.78 -13.34
C LYS A 77 -10.79 3.08 -12.48
N THR A 78 -10.03 2.05 -12.11
CA THR A 78 -8.87 2.25 -11.25
C THR A 78 -7.76 1.24 -11.51
N THR A 79 -6.54 1.62 -11.17
CA THR A 79 -5.36 0.76 -11.07
C THR A 79 -4.64 1.05 -9.76
N ILE A 80 -3.81 0.12 -9.28
CA ILE A 80 -2.97 0.34 -8.09
C ILE A 80 -1.51 0.33 -8.52
N HIS A 81 -0.76 1.34 -8.06
CA HIS A 81 0.68 1.43 -8.23
C HIS A 81 1.42 1.24 -6.91
N TRP A 82 2.55 0.56 -7.00
CA TRP A 82 3.42 0.19 -5.88
C TRP A 82 4.59 1.17 -5.81
N HIS A 83 4.32 2.39 -5.38
CA HIS A 83 5.26 3.51 -5.47
C HIS A 83 6.63 3.17 -4.88
N GLY A 84 7.64 3.28 -5.75
CA GLY A 84 9.04 3.02 -5.44
C GLY A 84 9.45 1.56 -5.54
N VAL A 85 8.55 0.60 -5.70
CA VAL A 85 8.92 -0.80 -6.00
C VAL A 85 9.49 -0.86 -7.42
N SER A 86 10.69 -1.44 -7.58
CA SER A 86 11.41 -1.35 -8.87
C SER A 86 10.81 -2.16 -10.02
N GLN A 87 9.83 -3.03 -9.76
CA GLN A 87 9.16 -3.89 -10.75
C GLN A 87 10.11 -4.55 -11.76
N LEU A 88 11.22 -5.10 -11.26
CA LEU A 88 12.25 -5.74 -12.08
C LEU A 88 11.62 -6.87 -12.90
N MET A 89 11.71 -6.76 -14.23
CA MET A 89 11.11 -7.71 -15.20
C MET A 89 9.60 -7.96 -14.97
N SER A 90 8.88 -6.99 -14.39
CA SER A 90 7.47 -7.11 -14.01
C SER A 90 6.69 -5.82 -14.27
N ALA A 91 7.10 -5.01 -15.26
CA ALA A 91 6.52 -3.71 -15.56
C ALA A 91 5.00 -3.73 -15.80
N TRP A 92 4.44 -4.83 -16.31
CA TRP A 92 2.98 -4.98 -16.49
C TRP A 92 2.19 -5.01 -15.16
N LEU A 93 2.88 -5.15 -14.02
CA LEU A 93 2.32 -5.11 -12.67
C LEU A 93 2.56 -3.75 -11.98
N ASP A 94 3.09 -2.77 -12.70
CA ASP A 94 3.47 -1.49 -12.10
C ASP A 94 2.26 -0.64 -11.72
N GLY A 95 1.21 -0.59 -12.54
CA GLY A 95 -0.04 0.09 -12.21
C GLY A 95 -0.42 1.33 -13.03
N PRO A 96 0.48 2.19 -13.53
CA PRO A 96 0.10 3.45 -14.18
C PRO A 96 -0.89 3.25 -15.34
N GLU A 97 -2.09 3.84 -15.21
CA GLU A 97 -3.17 3.68 -16.18
C GLU A 97 -2.75 4.21 -17.55
N MET A 98 -3.07 3.45 -18.61
CA MET A 98 -2.72 3.72 -20.01
C MET A 98 -1.22 3.75 -20.32
N ILE A 99 -0.35 3.43 -19.36
CA ILE A 99 1.09 3.27 -19.58
C ILE A 99 1.46 1.79 -19.53
N THR A 100 1.23 1.13 -18.39
CA THR A 100 1.61 -0.29 -18.21
C THR A 100 0.41 -1.23 -18.26
N GLN A 101 -0.79 -0.71 -18.04
CA GLN A 101 -2.04 -1.48 -18.10
C GLN A 101 -3.25 -0.60 -18.39
N CYS A 102 -4.30 -1.23 -18.93
CA CYS A 102 -5.65 -0.65 -18.91
C CYS A 102 -6.21 -0.69 -17.48
N ALA A 103 -7.13 0.22 -17.16
CA ALA A 103 -7.79 0.24 -15.87
C ALA A 103 -8.67 -0.99 -15.62
N ILE A 104 -8.70 -1.41 -14.35
CA ILE A 104 -9.64 -2.39 -13.84
C ILE A 104 -11.01 -1.71 -13.83
N ARG A 105 -11.94 -2.18 -14.67
CA ARG A 105 -13.30 -1.62 -14.72
C ARG A 105 -14.10 -1.99 -13.47
N PRO A 106 -15.12 -1.20 -13.08
CA PRO A 106 -16.09 -1.60 -12.05
C PRO A 106 -16.62 -3.02 -12.29
N GLY A 107 -16.67 -3.82 -11.22
CA GLY A 107 -17.07 -5.22 -11.24
C GLY A 107 -15.99 -6.22 -11.65
N ASN A 108 -14.82 -5.77 -12.12
CA ASN A 108 -13.72 -6.64 -12.51
C ASN A 108 -12.60 -6.68 -11.46
N ASN A 109 -11.64 -7.58 -11.67
CA ASN A 109 -10.48 -7.74 -10.82
C ASN A 109 -9.17 -7.84 -11.62
N TYR A 110 -8.05 -7.64 -10.93
CA TYR A 110 -6.71 -7.85 -11.45
C TYR A 110 -5.79 -8.33 -10.32
N THR A 111 -4.82 -9.18 -10.64
CA THR A 111 -3.87 -9.70 -9.65
C THR A 111 -2.47 -9.17 -9.90
N TYR A 112 -1.94 -8.45 -8.94
CA TYR A 112 -0.55 -8.01 -8.91
C TYR A 112 0.31 -9.08 -8.23
N ASN A 113 1.39 -9.51 -8.87
CA ASN A 113 2.18 -10.65 -8.40
C ASN A 113 3.68 -10.48 -8.71
N TYR A 114 4.41 -9.88 -7.78
CA TYR A 114 5.82 -9.53 -7.96
C TYR A 114 6.66 -9.85 -6.72
N ARG A 115 7.98 -9.76 -6.84
CA ARG A 115 8.92 -10.04 -5.76
C ARG A 115 9.65 -8.77 -5.34
N ILE A 116 9.72 -8.52 -4.04
CA ILE A 116 10.49 -7.41 -3.47
C ILE A 116 11.98 -7.77 -3.56
N THR A 117 12.73 -7.04 -4.37
CA THR A 117 14.10 -7.41 -4.72
C THR A 117 15.04 -6.24 -4.45
N LYS A 118 16.02 -6.43 -3.55
CA LYS A 118 17.03 -5.41 -3.21
C LYS A 118 16.46 -4.08 -2.71
N GLN A 119 15.34 -4.12 -2.00
CA GLN A 119 14.72 -2.94 -1.39
C GLN A 119 14.44 -3.20 0.08
N GLU A 120 14.66 -2.19 0.92
CA GLU A 120 14.38 -2.17 2.36
C GLU A 120 13.98 -0.73 2.72
N GLY A 121 13.03 -0.56 3.64
CA GLY A 121 12.59 0.75 4.13
C GLY A 121 11.10 0.99 3.98
N THR A 122 10.73 2.27 3.83
CA THR A 122 9.33 2.71 3.73
C THR A 122 9.03 3.15 2.31
N LEU A 123 8.03 2.53 1.72
CA LEU A 123 7.40 2.86 0.45
C LEU A 123 5.89 3.06 0.69
N PHE A 124 5.12 3.24 -0.37
CA PHE A 124 3.65 3.29 -0.27
C PHE A 124 3.02 2.77 -1.56
N TRP A 125 1.74 2.47 -1.51
CA TRP A 125 0.93 2.15 -2.68
C TRP A 125 -0.18 3.19 -2.82
N HIS A 126 -0.63 3.42 -4.05
CA HIS A 126 -1.74 4.33 -4.30
C HIS A 126 -2.45 3.99 -5.60
N ALA A 127 -3.70 4.45 -5.76
CA ALA A 127 -4.35 4.40 -7.06
C ALA A 127 -3.55 5.21 -8.08
N HIS A 128 -3.41 4.71 -9.31
CA HIS A 128 -2.69 5.42 -10.39
C HIS A 128 -3.60 5.70 -11.59
N SER A 129 -4.84 6.05 -11.25
CA SER A 129 -5.94 6.43 -12.12
C SER A 129 -6.64 7.64 -11.51
N SER A 130 -6.86 8.70 -12.30
CA SER A 130 -7.59 9.89 -11.84
C SER A 130 -6.97 10.49 -10.55
N PHE A 131 -7.71 11.32 -9.82
CA PHE A 131 -7.34 11.84 -8.51
C PHE A 131 -7.63 10.86 -7.35
N LEU A 132 -7.97 9.61 -7.65
CA LEU A 132 -8.36 8.60 -6.65
C LEU A 132 -7.28 8.32 -5.59
N ARG A 133 -5.99 8.60 -5.89
CA ARG A 133 -4.91 8.49 -4.90
C ARG A 133 -5.11 9.35 -3.66
N ALA A 134 -5.98 10.37 -3.71
CA ALA A 134 -6.35 11.17 -2.56
C ALA A 134 -6.95 10.32 -1.41
N THR A 135 -7.65 9.23 -1.73
CA THR A 135 -8.29 8.34 -0.73
C THR A 135 -7.92 6.87 -0.87
N VAL A 136 -7.41 6.44 -2.02
CA VAL A 136 -6.95 5.08 -2.29
C VAL A 136 -5.43 5.04 -2.21
N HIS A 137 -4.90 4.90 -0.99
CA HIS A 137 -3.45 4.77 -0.73
C HIS A 137 -3.18 4.11 0.62
N GLY A 138 -1.98 3.59 0.82
CA GLY A 138 -1.52 3.02 2.08
C GLY A 138 -0.01 2.76 2.10
N ALA A 139 0.55 2.43 3.26
CA ALA A 139 1.99 2.24 3.40
C ALA A 139 2.47 0.87 2.88
N ILE A 140 3.73 0.79 2.47
CA ILE A 140 4.47 -0.46 2.28
C ILE A 140 5.72 -0.37 3.16
N ILE A 141 5.85 -1.26 4.13
CA ILE A 141 7.03 -1.37 4.99
C ILE A 141 7.80 -2.63 4.60
N ILE A 142 9.01 -2.45 4.10
CA ILE A 142 9.91 -3.54 3.72
C ILE A 142 10.97 -3.69 4.80
N HIS A 143 10.82 -4.72 5.61
CA HIS A 143 11.78 -5.09 6.64
C HIS A 143 13.03 -5.76 6.03
N PRO A 144 14.15 -5.80 6.78
CA PRO A 144 15.33 -6.55 6.35
C PRO A 144 15.00 -8.00 6.01
N ARG A 145 15.75 -8.54 5.05
CA ARG A 145 15.75 -9.96 4.72
C ARG A 145 15.83 -10.80 5.99
N ALA A 146 15.22 -11.98 5.99
CA ALA A 146 15.36 -12.91 7.10
C ALA A 146 16.84 -13.11 7.48
N ARG A 147 17.13 -13.05 8.79
CA ARG A 147 18.48 -13.12 9.39
C ARG A 147 19.38 -11.90 9.15
N HIS A 148 18.86 -10.82 8.57
CA HIS A 148 19.51 -9.51 8.53
C HIS A 148 18.84 -8.58 9.56
N SER A 149 19.59 -7.62 10.07
CA SER A 149 19.09 -6.55 10.94
C SER A 149 19.22 -5.21 10.24
N TYR A 150 18.49 -4.22 10.76
CA TYR A 150 18.75 -2.82 10.40
C TYR A 150 20.22 -2.47 10.67
N PRO A 151 20.78 -1.47 9.95
CA PRO A 151 22.13 -0.94 10.23
C PRO A 151 22.17 -0.09 11.52
N PHE A 152 21.08 -0.06 12.28
CA PHE A 152 20.90 0.65 13.54
C PHE A 152 20.17 -0.26 14.55
N PRO A 153 20.20 0.05 15.87
CA PRO A 153 19.49 -0.72 16.88
C PRO A 153 18.01 -0.85 16.56
N LYS A 154 17.45 -2.06 16.73
CA LYS A 154 16.04 -2.32 16.46
C LYS A 154 15.17 -1.32 17.23
N PRO A 155 14.28 -0.56 16.55
CA PRO A 155 13.43 0.41 17.22
C PRO A 155 12.46 -0.29 18.18
N TYR A 156 12.08 0.42 19.26
CA TYR A 156 11.05 -0.06 20.18
C TYR A 156 9.70 -0.24 19.48
N ARG A 157 9.34 0.71 18.60
CA ARG A 157 8.11 0.69 17.81
C ARG A 157 8.32 1.40 16.48
N GLU A 158 7.59 0.95 15.46
CA GLU A 158 7.51 1.56 14.15
C GLU A 158 6.05 1.93 13.86
N VAL A 159 5.81 3.19 13.50
CA VAL A 159 4.47 3.71 13.20
C VAL A 159 4.52 4.44 11.86
N PRO A 160 3.74 4.01 10.84
CA PRO A 160 3.62 4.76 9.60
C PRO A 160 2.97 6.13 9.84
N ILE A 161 3.56 7.17 9.25
CA ILE A 161 2.99 8.53 9.23
C ILE A 161 2.77 8.89 7.76
N LEU A 162 1.52 8.81 7.32
CA LEU A 162 1.08 9.15 5.98
C LEU A 162 0.55 10.57 5.97
N LEU A 163 1.17 11.43 5.17
CA LEU A 163 0.70 12.79 4.92
C LEU A 163 -0.22 12.78 3.71
N GLY A 164 -1.36 13.46 3.82
CA GLY A 164 -2.35 13.51 2.76
C GLY A 164 -3.16 14.79 2.77
N GLU A 165 -4.13 14.85 1.88
CA GLU A 165 -5.04 15.97 1.70
C GLU A 165 -6.49 15.49 1.70
N TRP A 166 -7.40 16.38 2.06
CA TRP A 166 -8.84 16.11 2.11
C TRP A 166 -9.62 17.21 1.39
N TRP A 167 -10.50 16.80 0.48
CA TRP A 167 -11.52 17.64 -0.12
C TRP A 167 -12.89 17.27 0.43
N ASN A 168 -13.74 18.26 0.66
CA ASN A 168 -15.15 18.08 0.98
C ASN A 168 -16.00 17.71 -0.24
N ALA A 169 -15.45 17.88 -1.44
CA ALA A 169 -16.01 17.43 -2.70
C ALA A 169 -15.42 16.08 -3.11
N ASN A 170 -16.14 15.37 -3.98
CA ASN A 170 -15.60 14.17 -4.61
C ASN A 170 -14.37 14.52 -5.45
N VAL A 171 -13.25 13.83 -5.21
CA VAL A 171 -11.96 14.15 -5.84
C VAL A 171 -11.95 13.94 -7.35
N VAL A 172 -12.79 13.04 -7.88
CA VAL A 172 -12.97 12.85 -9.32
C VAL A 172 -13.73 14.03 -9.93
N ASP A 173 -14.69 14.60 -9.20
CA ASP A 173 -15.41 15.81 -9.66
C ASP A 173 -14.50 17.05 -9.62
N VAL A 174 -13.60 17.15 -8.62
CA VAL A 174 -12.57 18.20 -8.57
C VAL A 174 -11.66 18.15 -9.80
N GLU A 175 -11.22 16.96 -10.19
CA GLU A 175 -10.42 16.75 -11.41
C GLU A 175 -11.22 17.10 -12.67
N ASN A 176 -12.44 16.55 -12.81
CA ASN A 176 -13.28 16.77 -13.98
C ASN A 176 -13.62 18.25 -14.19
N GLN A 177 -13.89 18.98 -13.11
CA GLN A 177 -14.16 20.42 -13.18
C GLN A 177 -12.93 21.19 -13.67
N ALA A 178 -11.74 20.87 -13.15
CA ALA A 178 -10.48 21.50 -13.56
C ALA A 178 -10.21 21.28 -15.06
N LEU A 179 -10.40 20.04 -15.53
CA LEU A 179 -10.24 19.68 -16.93
C LEU A 179 -11.25 20.38 -17.84
N ALA A 180 -12.53 20.44 -17.43
CA ALA A 180 -13.58 21.07 -18.22
C ALA A 180 -13.39 22.59 -18.36
N LEU A 181 -12.85 23.24 -17.33
CA LEU A 181 -12.61 24.69 -17.31
C LEU A 181 -11.23 25.09 -17.84
N GLY A 182 -10.29 24.13 -17.96
CA GLY A 182 -8.90 24.41 -18.34
C GLY A 182 -8.13 25.22 -17.29
N ILE A 183 -8.49 25.10 -16.01
CA ILE A 183 -7.84 25.80 -14.88
C ILE A 183 -7.25 24.79 -13.89
N GLY A 184 -6.49 25.28 -12.91
CA GLY A 184 -6.01 24.45 -11.80
C GLY A 184 -7.17 23.92 -10.94
N PRO A 185 -7.03 22.72 -10.34
CA PRO A 185 -8.04 22.18 -9.43
C PRO A 185 -8.17 23.04 -8.17
N ASN A 186 -9.35 23.01 -7.55
CA ASN A 186 -9.56 23.63 -6.25
C ASN A 186 -8.58 23.05 -5.21
N ILE A 187 -8.04 23.90 -4.35
CA ILE A 187 -7.18 23.49 -3.24
C ILE A 187 -7.94 22.60 -2.25
N SER A 188 -7.21 21.75 -1.53
CA SER A 188 -7.77 20.90 -0.48
C SER A 188 -8.35 21.73 0.67
N ASN A 189 -9.34 21.16 1.36
CA ASN A 189 -9.94 21.77 2.54
C ASN A 189 -9.12 21.52 3.82
N ALA A 190 -8.33 20.44 3.84
CA ALA A 190 -7.42 20.16 4.94
C ALA A 190 -6.23 19.29 4.51
N TYR A 191 -5.09 19.52 5.14
CA TYR A 191 -4.03 18.52 5.24
C TYR A 191 -4.38 17.48 6.30
N THR A 192 -3.87 16.27 6.14
CA THR A 192 -4.13 15.16 7.06
C THR A 192 -2.88 14.41 7.44
N ILE A 193 -2.86 13.90 8.67
CA ILE A 193 -1.89 12.91 9.16
C ILE A 193 -2.68 11.62 9.42
N ASN A 194 -2.28 10.54 8.75
CA ASN A 194 -2.98 9.25 8.79
C ASN A 194 -4.50 9.41 8.53
N GLY A 195 -4.86 10.27 7.56
CA GLY A 195 -6.23 10.53 7.16
C GLY A 195 -7.05 11.40 8.12
N TRP A 196 -6.44 12.00 9.16
CA TRP A 196 -7.10 12.92 10.09
C TRP A 196 -6.56 14.36 9.98
N PRO A 197 -7.44 15.37 9.88
CA PRO A 197 -7.03 16.78 9.77
C PRO A 197 -6.22 17.32 10.97
N GLY A 198 -6.53 16.84 12.17
CA GLY A 198 -5.92 17.32 13.42
C GLY A 198 -6.69 18.47 14.07
N ASP A 199 -6.18 18.93 15.22
CA ASP A 199 -6.95 19.75 16.17
C ASP A 199 -7.23 21.19 15.69
N LEU A 200 -6.51 21.66 14.68
CA LEU A 200 -6.67 23.01 14.13
C LEU A 200 -7.84 23.13 13.14
N TYR A 201 -8.44 22.01 12.75
CA TYR A 201 -9.57 21.99 11.83
C TYR A 201 -10.90 21.80 12.56
N PRO A 202 -12.00 22.35 12.01
CA PRO A 202 -13.33 22.15 12.60
C PRO A 202 -13.67 20.66 12.70
N CYS A 203 -14.34 20.28 13.78
CA CYS A 203 -14.88 18.93 13.99
C CYS A 203 -13.83 17.81 13.87
N SER A 204 -12.59 18.11 14.23
CA SER A 204 -11.43 17.21 14.09
C SER A 204 -10.59 17.10 15.37
N GLN A 205 -10.95 17.83 16.43
CA GLN A 205 -10.26 17.81 17.72
C GLN A 205 -10.35 16.43 18.38
N ASN A 206 -9.25 15.98 18.99
CA ASN A 206 -9.13 14.71 19.72
C ASN A 206 -9.25 13.42 18.86
N HIS A 207 -9.41 13.53 17.54
CA HIS A 207 -9.60 12.35 16.68
C HIS A 207 -8.29 11.59 16.42
N CYS A 208 -7.14 12.26 16.26
CA CYS A 208 -5.88 11.53 16.12
C CYS A 208 -5.47 10.85 17.43
N VAL A 209 -5.64 11.50 18.59
CA VAL A 209 -5.22 10.91 19.87
C VAL A 209 -5.93 9.58 20.16
N GLN A 210 -7.18 9.44 19.73
CA GLN A 210 -7.98 8.22 19.95
C GLN A 210 -7.75 7.14 18.88
N ASN A 211 -7.62 7.51 17.61
CA ASN A 211 -7.60 6.56 16.48
C ASN A 211 -6.21 6.31 15.87
N CYS A 212 -5.18 7.09 16.23
CA CYS A 212 -3.80 6.88 15.78
C CYS A 212 -3.14 5.62 16.43
N ARG A 213 -3.87 4.83 17.23
CA ARG A 213 -3.40 3.55 17.79
C ARG A 213 -3.52 2.35 16.83
N HIS A 214 -4.36 2.44 15.80
CA HIS A 214 -4.72 1.29 14.95
C HIS A 214 -4.27 1.39 13.49
N THR A 215 -3.55 2.44 13.10
CA THR A 215 -2.93 2.60 11.76
C THR A 215 -1.49 2.13 11.74
#